data_AF-A0A1I6WHS1-F1
#
_entry.id   AF-A0A1I6WHS1-F1
#
_cell.length_a   1.000
_cell.length_b   1.000
_cell.length_c   1.000
_cell.angle_alpha   90.00
_cell.angle_beta   90.00
_cell.angle_gamma   90.00
#
_symmetry.space_group_name_H-M   'P 1'
#
loop_
_entity.id
_entity.type
_entity.pdbx_description
1 polymer ?
#
loop_
_entity_poly.entity_id
_entity_poly.type
_entity_poly.pdbx_seq_one_letter_code
_entity_poly.pdbx_strand_id
1 'polypeptide(L)'
;MQSRLPTICANYGVRAQNDLGYTRNKVAGLFGNGDVESQGFNTLQEISPIVAGSAGGYGWMQWTGPRRRAYLAWASALGLDPAADETNYRYMVHELLTIETAAHRAILACADTPEAAAAVVCTKYLRPGIPHLDRRIASAKAAAALIGPAKGASSPDLGPVGVPINPAAPPVRLQRGQWPEDALTRFEVQAIQQRLLDLGYHVVGFVDGKWGERTAAAITALQENAHTALQRTDVAIDGHYGPQTRALLADDASRPTVSPERAGVTAKTLAKAGNPVVKTGSKITWASVGSILAGLGAFAVTLQQNWTTNLDLGWPLNMVLGFLPPWALPVVVVAFNLYTAAKASGLIGVAVERVRSGIDNTGAAQDEPGKFTLPSLPFGLDKLLPR
;
A
#
# COMPACT_ATOMS: atom_id res chain seq x y z
N MET A 1 -17.23 20.39 -8.39
CA MET A 1 -17.18 21.11 -7.09
C MET A 1 -15.82 21.80 -7.00
N GLN A 2 -15.75 23.03 -6.51
CA GLN A 2 -14.46 23.71 -6.34
C GLN A 2 -13.66 23.01 -5.23
N SER A 3 -12.34 22.93 -5.37
CA SER A 3 -11.49 22.34 -4.33
C SER A 3 -11.57 23.16 -3.03
N ARG A 4 -11.63 22.48 -1.89
CA ARG A 4 -11.57 23.07 -0.54
C ARG A 4 -10.13 23.26 -0.06
N LEU A 5 -9.12 22.97 -0.89
CA LEU A 5 -7.71 23.12 -0.57
C LEU A 5 -7.34 24.50 0.04
N PRO A 6 -7.86 25.65 -0.45
CA PRO A 6 -7.61 26.95 0.20
C PRO A 6 -8.08 27.00 1.64
N THR A 7 -9.28 26.48 1.92
CA THR A 7 -9.84 26.43 3.28
C THR A 7 -9.03 25.49 4.17
N ILE A 8 -8.62 24.33 3.66
CA ILE A 8 -7.77 23.39 4.40
C ILE A 8 -6.40 24.01 4.73
N CYS A 9 -5.76 24.66 3.75
CA CYS A 9 -4.47 25.32 3.96
C CYS A 9 -4.56 26.45 4.97
N ALA A 10 -5.61 27.27 4.91
CA ALA A 10 -5.83 28.38 5.84
C ALA A 10 -6.05 27.89 7.28
N ASN A 11 -6.89 26.87 7.47
CA ASN A 11 -7.28 26.41 8.80
C ASN A 11 -6.22 25.51 9.46
N TYR A 12 -5.55 24.66 8.66
CA TYR A 12 -4.69 23.60 9.20
C TYR A 12 -3.22 23.74 8.81
N GLY A 13 -2.86 24.62 7.88
CA GLY A 13 -1.50 24.69 7.32
C GLY A 13 -0.43 25.09 8.35
N VAL A 14 -0.69 26.10 9.16
CA VAL A 14 0.23 26.53 10.24
C VAL A 14 0.25 25.49 11.37
N ARG A 15 -0.90 24.92 11.71
CA ARG A 15 -1.00 23.89 12.75
C ARG A 15 -0.23 22.63 12.36
N ALA A 16 -0.34 22.19 11.10
CA ALA A 16 0.41 21.05 10.56
C ALA A 16 1.93 21.28 10.58
N GLN A 17 2.40 22.51 10.32
CA GLN A 17 3.82 22.85 10.45
C GLN A 17 4.30 22.59 11.88
N ASN A 18 3.52 23.02 12.87
CA ASN A 18 3.86 22.87 14.29
C ASN A 18 3.74 21.42 14.77
N ASP A 19 2.61 20.77 14.51
CA ASP A 19 2.32 19.43 15.04
C ASP A 19 3.27 18.36 14.45
N LEU A 20 3.69 18.53 13.19
CA LEU A 20 4.59 17.60 12.50
C LEU A 20 6.06 18.07 12.50
N GLY A 21 6.36 19.31 12.90
CA GLY A 21 7.70 19.89 12.71
C GLY A 21 8.07 20.03 11.23
N TYR A 22 7.08 20.27 10.38
CA TYR A 22 7.25 20.40 8.94
C TYR A 22 7.44 21.87 8.54
N THR A 23 8.20 22.09 7.48
CA THR A 23 8.21 23.37 6.78
C THR A 23 6.91 23.56 5.99
N ARG A 24 6.66 24.79 5.55
CA ARG A 24 5.54 25.10 4.65
C ARG A 24 5.49 24.17 3.43
N ASN A 25 6.64 23.94 2.78
CA ASN A 25 6.71 23.12 1.58
C ASN A 25 6.40 21.64 1.85
N LYS A 26 6.77 21.12 3.02
CA LYS A 26 6.45 19.75 3.43
C LYS A 26 4.96 19.58 3.74
N VAL A 27 4.34 20.55 4.42
CA VAL A 27 2.87 20.56 4.61
C VAL A 27 2.15 20.71 3.28
N ALA A 28 2.66 21.53 2.38
CA ALA A 28 2.10 21.69 1.04
C ALA A 28 2.11 20.38 0.25
N GLY A 29 3.20 19.61 0.32
CA GLY A 29 3.27 18.26 -0.24
C GLY A 29 2.21 17.30 0.33
N LEU A 30 1.95 17.38 1.64
CA LEU A 30 0.94 16.56 2.32
C LEU A 30 -0.49 16.94 1.90
N PHE A 31 -0.84 18.23 1.94
CA PHE A 31 -2.18 18.71 1.58
C PHE A 31 -2.45 18.63 0.08
N GLY A 32 -1.46 18.87 -0.77
CA GLY A 32 -1.59 18.71 -2.22
C GLY A 32 -1.86 17.26 -2.62
N ASN A 33 -1.30 16.30 -1.88
CA ASN A 33 -1.65 14.89 -2.05
C ASN A 33 -3.08 14.60 -1.59
N GLY A 34 -3.49 15.07 -0.41
CA GLY A 34 -4.86 14.90 0.09
C GLY A 34 -5.91 15.51 -0.84
N ASP A 35 -5.62 16.65 -1.46
CA ASP A 35 -6.47 17.27 -2.49
C ASP A 35 -6.68 16.34 -3.69
N VAL A 36 -5.64 15.64 -4.16
CA VAL A 36 -5.78 14.67 -5.24
C VAL A 36 -6.57 13.44 -4.81
N GLU A 37 -6.31 12.91 -3.61
CA GLU A 37 -7.00 11.70 -3.08
C GLU A 37 -8.50 11.92 -2.91
N SER A 38 -8.90 13.07 -2.39
CA SER A 38 -10.28 13.34 -1.95
C SER A 38 -11.05 14.31 -2.86
N GLN A 39 -10.57 14.50 -4.10
CA GLN A 39 -11.15 15.43 -5.09
C GLN A 39 -11.34 16.85 -4.53
N GLY A 40 -10.29 17.36 -3.89
CA GLY A 40 -10.26 18.64 -3.21
C GLY A 40 -11.00 18.63 -1.88
N PHE A 41 -10.87 17.54 -1.11
CA PHE A 41 -11.51 17.36 0.19
C PHE A 41 -13.04 17.39 0.14
N ASN A 42 -13.61 17.13 -1.04
CA ASN A 42 -15.06 17.10 -1.27
C ASN A 42 -15.61 15.67 -1.19
N THR A 43 -14.77 14.68 -1.46
CA THR A 43 -15.17 13.27 -1.54
C THR A 43 -14.40 12.48 -0.52
N LEU A 44 -14.99 12.30 0.66
CA LEU A 44 -14.38 11.46 1.72
C LEU A 44 -14.61 9.98 1.42
N GLN A 45 -15.81 9.61 0.98
CA GLN A 45 -16.18 8.22 0.73
C GLN A 45 -15.81 7.82 -0.70
N GLU A 46 -15.02 6.75 -0.87
CA GLU A 46 -14.68 6.21 -2.20
C GLU A 46 -15.94 5.92 -3.01
N ILE A 47 -15.95 6.36 -4.27
CA ILE A 47 -17.10 6.27 -5.18
C ILE A 47 -17.19 4.89 -5.84
N SER A 48 -16.06 4.31 -6.23
CA SER A 48 -15.99 3.08 -7.03
C SER A 48 -14.97 2.09 -6.45
N PRO A 49 -15.26 1.49 -5.28
CA PRO A 49 -14.37 0.51 -4.66
C PRO A 49 -14.17 -0.72 -5.56
N ILE A 50 -12.93 -1.23 -5.58
CA ILE A 50 -12.55 -2.44 -6.34
C ILE A 50 -13.39 -3.66 -5.94
N VAL A 51 -13.75 -3.76 -4.66
CA VAL A 51 -14.60 -4.84 -4.13
C VAL A 51 -16.04 -4.33 -4.12
N ALA A 52 -16.90 -4.91 -4.95
CA ALA A 52 -18.32 -4.58 -4.97
C ALA A 52 -18.95 -4.81 -3.58
N GLY A 53 -19.72 -3.83 -3.09
CA GLY A 53 -20.32 -3.86 -1.74
C GLY A 53 -19.37 -3.47 -0.61
N SER A 54 -18.07 -3.32 -0.86
CA SER A 54 -17.13 -2.76 0.13
C SER A 54 -17.34 -1.26 0.28
N ALA A 55 -17.10 -0.74 1.47
CA ALA A 55 -17.05 0.70 1.70
C ALA A 55 -15.80 1.37 1.10
N GLY A 56 -14.78 0.64 0.64
CA GLY A 56 -13.61 1.28 0.00
C GLY A 56 -12.83 2.25 0.92
N GLY A 57 -12.15 3.23 0.32
CA GLY A 57 -11.41 4.30 0.98
C GLY A 57 -12.28 5.36 1.66
N TYR A 58 -11.72 5.99 2.69
CA TYR A 58 -12.37 7.06 3.45
C TYR A 58 -11.44 8.21 3.81
N GLY A 59 -11.98 9.41 3.90
CA GLY A 59 -11.32 10.58 4.48
C GLY A 59 -10.38 11.33 3.52
N TRP A 60 -9.69 12.33 4.07
CA TRP A 60 -8.78 13.21 3.33
C TRP A 60 -7.70 12.46 2.55
N MET A 61 -7.16 11.41 3.16
CA MET A 61 -6.05 10.63 2.61
C MET A 61 -6.51 9.34 1.92
N GLN A 62 -7.82 9.16 1.74
CA GLN A 62 -8.41 7.91 1.23
C GLN A 62 -7.85 6.68 1.95
N TRP A 63 -7.87 6.71 3.29
CA TRP A 63 -7.47 5.56 4.10
C TRP A 63 -8.31 4.34 3.66
N THR A 64 -7.63 3.25 3.31
CA THR A 64 -8.28 2.04 2.82
C THR A 64 -7.93 0.85 3.72
N GLY A 65 -8.71 -0.23 3.63
CA GLY A 65 -8.38 -1.50 4.28
C GLY A 65 -8.24 -1.37 5.81
N PRO A 66 -7.11 -1.78 6.41
CA PRO A 66 -6.88 -1.62 7.85
C PRO A 66 -6.79 -0.14 8.26
N ARG A 67 -6.14 0.72 7.46
CA ARG A 67 -6.01 2.15 7.79
C ARG A 67 -7.37 2.85 7.93
N ARG A 68 -8.37 2.45 7.11
CA ARG A 68 -9.74 2.96 7.25
C ARG A 68 -10.37 2.55 8.57
N ARG A 69 -10.26 1.27 8.92
CA ARG A 69 -10.86 0.76 10.16
C ARG A 69 -10.19 1.40 11.37
N ALA A 70 -8.87 1.57 11.34
CA ALA A 70 -8.11 2.26 12.36
C ALA A 70 -8.61 3.69 12.54
N TYR A 71 -8.82 4.40 11.43
CA TYR A 71 -9.39 5.74 11.46
C TYR A 71 -10.79 5.78 12.09
N LEU A 72 -11.70 4.94 11.61
CA LEU A 72 -13.09 4.95 12.07
C LEU A 72 -13.21 4.49 13.52
N ALA A 73 -12.40 3.53 13.95
CA ALA A 73 -12.36 3.05 15.33
C ALA A 73 -11.74 4.09 16.25
N TRP A 74 -10.64 4.75 15.84
CA TRP A 74 -10.03 5.86 16.56
C TRP A 74 -11.01 7.04 16.73
N ALA A 75 -11.74 7.40 15.67
CA ALA A 75 -12.76 8.44 15.73
C ALA A 75 -13.91 8.03 16.68
N SER A 76 -14.40 6.79 16.57
CA SER A 76 -15.46 6.25 17.44
C SER A 76 -15.05 6.25 18.92
N ALA A 77 -13.85 5.77 19.24
CA ALA A 77 -13.32 5.70 20.60
C ALA A 77 -13.20 7.09 21.25
N LEU A 78 -12.99 8.13 20.46
CA LEU A 78 -12.90 9.52 20.92
C LEU A 78 -14.22 10.29 20.80
N GLY A 79 -15.30 9.65 20.36
CA GLY A 79 -16.60 10.29 20.12
C GLY A 79 -16.54 11.40 19.05
N LEU A 80 -15.66 11.27 18.07
CA LEU A 80 -15.45 12.24 17.00
C LEU A 80 -16.25 11.88 15.75
N ASP A 81 -16.77 12.90 15.06
CA ASP A 81 -17.38 12.73 13.74
C ASP A 81 -16.29 12.41 12.69
N PRO A 82 -16.29 11.22 12.06
CA PRO A 82 -15.28 10.85 11.08
C PRO A 82 -15.36 11.68 9.78
N ALA A 83 -16.48 12.36 9.51
CA ALA A 83 -16.62 13.24 8.35
C ALA A 83 -16.03 14.65 8.59
N ALA A 84 -15.81 15.04 9.85
CA ALA A 84 -15.31 16.36 10.17
C ALA A 84 -13.84 16.54 9.74
N ASP A 85 -13.53 17.73 9.19
CA ASP A 85 -12.18 18.10 8.78
C ASP A 85 -11.18 18.01 9.94
N GLU A 86 -11.58 18.44 11.14
CA GLU A 86 -10.74 18.36 12.34
C GLU A 86 -10.37 16.90 12.67
N THR A 87 -11.31 15.97 12.54
CA THR A 87 -11.07 14.55 12.79
C THR A 87 -10.12 13.95 11.75
N ASN A 88 -10.32 14.27 10.47
CA ASN A 88 -9.44 13.85 9.38
C ASN A 88 -8.01 14.40 9.58
N TYR A 89 -7.90 15.69 9.89
CA TYR A 89 -6.63 16.35 10.17
C TYR A 89 -5.90 15.68 11.35
N ARG A 90 -6.60 15.51 12.49
CA ARG A 90 -6.01 14.94 13.71
C ARG A 90 -5.57 13.50 13.49
N TYR A 91 -6.34 12.70 12.75
CA TYR A 91 -5.94 11.32 12.48
C TYR A 91 -4.74 11.24 11.53
N MET A 92 -4.69 12.09 10.49
CA MET A 92 -3.50 12.20 9.62
C MET A 92 -2.23 12.52 10.44
N VAL A 93 -2.33 13.46 11.39
CA VAL A 93 -1.22 13.80 12.28
C VAL A 93 -0.88 12.63 13.22
N HIS A 94 -1.88 12.04 13.86
CA HIS A 94 -1.72 10.87 14.73
C HIS A 94 -1.00 9.73 13.99
N GLU A 95 -1.48 9.37 12.81
CA GLU A 95 -0.93 8.29 12.01
C GLU A 95 0.53 8.57 11.64
N LEU A 96 0.87 9.76 11.12
CA LEU A 96 2.27 10.11 10.79
C LEU A 96 3.21 10.09 12.00
N LEU A 97 2.71 10.39 13.19
CA LEU A 97 3.53 10.44 14.40
C LEU A 97 3.62 9.11 15.15
N THR A 98 2.80 8.12 14.80
CA THR A 98 2.70 6.84 15.53
C THR A 98 2.89 5.63 14.60
N ILE A 99 2.00 5.47 13.62
CA ILE A 99 1.91 4.30 12.75
C ILE A 99 2.80 4.45 11.51
N GLU A 100 2.81 5.64 10.90
CA GLU A 100 3.44 6.00 9.63
C GLU A 100 4.72 6.83 9.85
N THR A 101 5.50 6.44 10.87
CA THR A 101 6.69 7.17 11.32
C THR A 101 7.87 7.12 10.33
N ALA A 102 7.96 6.09 9.49
CA ALA A 102 9.00 6.03 8.46
C ALA A 102 8.66 6.99 7.31
N ALA A 103 7.39 7.08 6.91
CA ALA A 103 6.91 8.11 5.99
C ALA A 103 7.14 9.52 6.55
N HIS A 104 6.83 9.74 7.83
CA HIS A 104 7.11 11.00 8.52
C HIS A 104 8.59 11.39 8.49
N ARG A 105 9.50 10.47 8.84
CA ARG A 105 10.95 10.69 8.75
C ARG A 105 11.42 10.96 7.32
N ALA A 106 10.87 10.26 6.33
CA ALA A 106 11.19 10.49 4.93
C ALA A 106 10.78 11.91 4.47
N ILE A 107 9.61 12.40 4.91
CA ILE A 107 9.15 13.75 4.61
C ILE A 107 10.03 14.80 5.30
N LEU A 108 10.47 14.55 6.54
CA LEU A 108 11.42 15.43 7.22
C LEU A 108 12.78 15.49 6.51
N ALA A 109 13.26 14.37 5.99
CA ALA A 109 14.57 14.26 5.35
C ALA A 109 14.60 14.71 3.88
N CYS A 110 13.45 14.83 3.21
CA CYS A 110 13.42 15.20 1.81
C CYS A 110 13.82 16.67 1.59
N ALA A 111 14.21 16.98 0.35
CA ALA A 111 14.47 18.36 -0.06
C ALA A 111 13.26 19.26 0.27
N ASP A 112 13.54 20.49 0.68
CA ASP A 112 12.52 21.41 1.16
C ASP A 112 11.78 22.13 0.02
N THR A 113 11.18 21.36 -0.88
CA THR A 113 10.37 21.87 -1.99
C THR A 113 9.01 21.18 -2.04
N PRO A 114 7.95 21.86 -2.52
CA PRO A 114 6.63 21.25 -2.64
C PRO A 114 6.65 19.99 -3.52
N GLU A 115 7.50 19.96 -4.55
CA GLU A 115 7.66 18.83 -5.46
C GLU A 115 8.24 17.60 -4.76
N ALA A 116 9.35 17.77 -4.04
CA ALA A 116 10.00 16.69 -3.33
C ALA A 116 9.09 16.13 -2.22
N ALA A 117 8.45 17.00 -1.45
CA ALA A 117 7.49 16.60 -0.43
C ALA A 117 6.30 15.85 -1.05
N ALA A 118 5.73 16.34 -2.15
CA ALA A 118 4.62 15.67 -2.81
C ALA A 118 4.98 14.27 -3.31
N ALA A 119 6.18 14.11 -3.87
CA ALA A 119 6.69 12.82 -4.33
C ALA A 119 6.92 11.84 -3.17
N VAL A 120 7.51 12.30 -2.07
CA VAL A 120 7.74 11.46 -0.89
C VAL A 120 6.41 11.09 -0.23
N VAL A 121 5.47 12.01 -0.06
CA VAL A 121 4.12 11.69 0.46
C VAL A 121 3.42 10.65 -0.43
N CYS A 122 3.46 10.85 -1.75
CA CYS A 122 2.87 9.90 -2.70
C CYS A 122 3.48 8.51 -2.57
N THR A 123 4.81 8.40 -2.51
CA THR A 123 5.52 7.12 -2.61
C THR A 123 5.77 6.44 -1.26
N LYS A 124 5.74 7.18 -0.15
CA LYS A 124 6.05 6.66 1.20
C LYS A 124 4.85 6.67 2.14
N TYR A 125 3.89 7.58 1.99
CA TYR A 125 2.72 7.65 2.88
C TYR A 125 1.46 7.05 2.23
N LEU A 126 1.09 7.53 1.03
CA LEU A 126 -0.18 7.14 0.39
C LEU A 126 -0.06 5.87 -0.45
N ARG A 127 1.07 5.70 -1.14
CA ARG A 127 1.43 4.50 -1.90
C ARG A 127 0.29 4.06 -2.86
N PRO A 128 -0.26 4.99 -3.68
CA PRO A 128 -1.39 4.69 -4.57
C PRO A 128 -0.97 3.78 -5.73
N GLY A 129 -1.91 3.01 -6.26
CA GLY A 129 -1.64 2.10 -7.39
C GLY A 129 -1.23 2.83 -8.67
N ILE A 130 -1.82 4.00 -8.93
CA ILE A 130 -1.40 4.91 -10.00
C ILE A 130 -0.97 6.23 -9.33
N PRO A 131 0.32 6.59 -9.38
CA PRO A 131 0.82 7.75 -8.66
C PRO A 131 0.19 9.10 -9.04
N HIS A 132 -0.18 9.35 -10.29
CA HIS A 132 -0.66 10.69 -10.73
C HIS A 132 0.23 11.84 -10.22
N LEU A 133 1.55 11.65 -10.25
CA LEU A 133 2.51 12.50 -9.56
C LEU A 133 2.49 13.96 -10.04
N ASP A 134 2.33 14.20 -11.34
CA ASP A 134 2.25 15.56 -11.90
C ASP A 134 1.10 16.37 -11.28
N ARG A 135 -0.06 15.73 -11.11
CA ARG A 135 -1.24 16.37 -10.49
C ARG A 135 -0.98 16.69 -9.01
N ARG A 136 -0.33 15.77 -8.29
CA ARG A 136 0.03 15.95 -6.87
C ARG A 136 1.04 17.07 -6.68
N ILE A 137 2.02 17.16 -7.57
CA ILE A 137 3.01 18.24 -7.58
C ILE A 137 2.34 19.58 -7.85
N ALA A 138 1.45 19.66 -8.86
CA ALA A 138 0.72 20.89 -9.16
C ALA A 138 -0.13 21.36 -7.97
N SER A 139 -0.83 20.42 -7.32
CA SER A 139 -1.63 20.72 -6.13
C SER A 139 -0.76 21.13 -4.93
N ALA A 140 0.40 20.50 -4.73
CA ALA A 140 1.34 20.90 -3.69
C ALA A 140 1.90 22.31 -3.91
N LYS A 141 2.20 22.70 -5.15
CA LYS A 141 2.59 24.09 -5.46
C LYS A 141 1.49 25.08 -5.13
N ALA A 142 0.24 24.75 -5.47
CA ALA A 142 -0.91 25.57 -5.10
C ALA A 142 -1.05 25.70 -3.57
N ALA A 143 -0.93 24.58 -2.84
CA ALA A 143 -0.97 24.57 -1.38
C ALA A 143 0.14 25.44 -0.76
N ALA A 144 1.36 25.40 -1.31
CA ALA A 144 2.49 26.20 -0.81
C ALA A 144 2.25 27.71 -0.90
N ALA A 145 1.47 28.16 -1.90
CA ALA A 145 1.07 29.56 -2.03
C ALA A 145 -0.03 29.96 -1.02
N LEU A 146 -0.76 29.00 -0.46
CA LEU A 146 -1.91 29.21 0.42
C LEU A 146 -1.56 29.10 1.91
N ILE A 147 -0.49 28.37 2.25
CA ILE A 147 -0.09 28.15 3.64
C ILE A 147 0.74 29.35 4.13
N GLY A 148 0.30 29.98 5.22
CA GLY A 148 1.01 31.07 5.87
C GLY A 148 2.39 30.65 6.44
N PRO A 149 3.27 31.62 6.78
CA PRO A 149 4.51 31.32 7.49
C PRO A 149 4.19 30.68 8.84
N ALA A 150 5.00 29.71 9.28
CA ALA A 150 4.97 29.27 10.66
C ALA A 150 5.19 30.50 11.56
N LYS A 151 4.35 30.69 12.58
CA LYS A 151 4.65 31.70 13.61
C LYS A 151 5.98 31.33 14.24
N GLY A 152 6.95 32.25 14.21
CA GLY A 152 8.24 32.07 14.85
C GLY A 152 8.05 31.65 16.31
N ALA A 153 8.91 30.74 16.78
CA ALA A 153 8.89 30.15 18.11
C ALA A 153 8.73 31.20 19.21
N SER A 154 7.48 31.49 19.55
CA SER A 154 7.04 32.24 20.70
C SER A 154 5.64 31.69 20.96
N SER A 155 5.43 31.11 22.15
CA SER A 155 4.07 30.80 22.59
C SER A 155 3.27 32.11 22.61
N PRO A 156 2.01 32.11 22.15
CA PRO A 156 1.04 32.81 22.96
C PRO A 156 -0.36 32.19 22.93
N ASP A 157 -0.94 32.14 24.13
CA ASP A 157 -2.26 32.67 24.47
C ASP A 157 -3.30 32.77 23.33
N LEU A 158 -4.33 31.93 23.43
CA LEU A 158 -5.45 31.86 22.50
C LEU A 158 -6.50 32.92 22.85
N GLY A 159 -6.46 34.06 22.16
CA GLY A 159 -7.60 34.99 22.07
C GLY A 159 -8.60 34.58 20.97
N PRO A 160 -9.90 34.92 21.10
CA PRO A 160 -10.99 34.12 20.54
C PRO A 160 -11.39 34.56 19.13
N VAL A 161 -11.51 33.60 18.21
CA VAL A 161 -12.36 33.73 17.02
C VAL A 161 -13.25 32.50 16.93
N GLY A 162 -14.56 32.76 16.97
CA GLY A 162 -15.62 31.77 17.16
C GLY A 162 -15.83 30.85 15.97
N VAL A 163 -15.48 29.59 16.18
CA VAL A 163 -16.20 28.40 15.71
C VAL A 163 -16.41 27.57 16.98
N PRO A 164 -17.53 26.84 17.17
CA PRO A 164 -17.66 25.94 18.31
C PRO A 164 -16.63 24.81 18.18
N ILE A 165 -15.42 25.08 18.67
CA ILE A 165 -14.47 24.06 19.10
C ILE A 165 -15.22 23.32 20.20
N ASN A 166 -15.50 22.03 20.03
CA ASN A 166 -15.93 21.22 21.16
C ASN A 166 -14.75 21.22 22.17
N PRO A 167 -14.82 21.97 23.29
CA PRO A 167 -13.69 22.16 24.19
C PRO A 167 -13.39 20.89 25.01
N ALA A 168 -14.24 19.87 24.88
CA ALA A 168 -14.15 18.62 25.64
C ALA A 168 -13.22 17.57 24.99
N ALA A 169 -12.72 17.79 23.77
CA ALA A 169 -11.77 16.85 23.19
C ALA A 169 -10.36 17.12 23.75
N PRO A 170 -9.75 16.19 24.52
CA PRO A 170 -8.45 16.41 25.10
C PRO A 170 -7.40 16.68 23.99
N PRO A 171 -6.45 17.61 24.20
CA PRO A 171 -5.35 17.79 23.28
C PRO A 171 -4.59 16.47 23.15
N VAL A 172 -4.36 16.04 21.90
CA VAL A 172 -3.56 14.85 21.59
C VAL A 172 -2.11 15.17 21.96
N ARG A 173 -1.74 14.94 23.22
CA ARG A 173 -0.36 14.99 23.69
C ARG A 173 0.29 13.65 23.37
N LEU A 174 0.93 13.56 22.20
CA LEU A 174 1.78 12.42 21.87
C LEU A 174 3.11 12.59 22.59
N GLN A 175 3.34 11.83 23.65
CA GLN A 175 4.68 11.65 24.17
C GLN A 175 5.47 10.82 23.16
N ARG A 176 6.47 11.42 22.51
CA ARG A 176 7.37 10.71 21.59
C ARG A 176 8.33 9.83 22.40
N GLY A 177 8.32 8.53 22.10
CA GLY A 177 9.41 7.60 22.36
C GLY A 177 9.52 7.15 23.82
N GLN A 178 8.83 6.05 24.14
CA GLN A 178 9.13 5.05 25.20
C GLN A 178 8.21 3.84 24.96
N TRP A 179 8.17 3.33 23.72
CA TRP A 179 7.20 2.28 23.38
C TRP A 179 7.74 0.91 23.80
N PRO A 180 6.90 -0.02 24.28
CA PRO A 180 7.34 -1.37 24.67
C PRO A 180 8.10 -2.09 23.54
N GLU A 181 7.70 -1.86 22.29
CA GLU A 181 8.37 -2.42 21.12
C GLU A 181 9.80 -1.91 20.87
N ASP A 182 10.16 -0.72 21.36
CA ASP A 182 11.49 -0.15 21.16
C ASP A 182 12.57 -0.95 21.93
N ALA A 183 12.15 -1.69 22.95
CA ALA A 183 13.01 -2.56 23.75
C ALA A 183 13.07 -4.01 23.26
N LEU A 184 12.27 -4.37 22.24
CA LEU A 184 12.22 -5.74 21.73
C LEU A 184 13.47 -6.09 20.94
N THR A 185 13.96 -7.31 21.15
CA THR A 185 14.99 -7.90 20.32
C THR A 185 14.45 -8.24 18.93
N ARG A 186 15.35 -8.35 17.95
CA ARG A 186 15.01 -8.80 16.59
C ARG A 186 14.20 -10.11 16.60
N PHE A 187 14.56 -11.06 17.46
CA PHE A 187 13.89 -12.36 17.53
C PHE A 187 12.47 -12.26 18.10
N GLU A 188 12.24 -11.41 19.10
CA GLU A 188 10.90 -11.16 19.63
C GLU A 188 10.02 -10.49 18.58
N VAL A 189 10.55 -9.54 17.83
CA VAL A 189 9.83 -8.93 16.70
C VAL A 189 9.50 -9.98 15.65
N GLN A 190 10.42 -10.88 15.28
CA GLN A 190 10.14 -11.97 14.35
C GLN A 190 9.03 -12.89 14.87
N ALA A 191 9.02 -13.23 16.15
CA ALA A 191 7.98 -14.06 16.76
C ALA A 191 6.60 -13.38 16.70
N ILE A 192 6.55 -12.07 16.98
CA ILE A 192 5.30 -11.28 16.88
C ILE A 192 4.83 -11.20 15.43
N GLN A 193 5.72 -10.92 14.49
CA GLN A 193 5.39 -10.86 13.07
C GLN A 193 4.88 -12.21 12.55
N GLN A 194 5.53 -13.31 12.94
CA GLN A 194 5.07 -14.65 12.61
C GLN A 194 3.70 -14.94 13.21
N ARG A 195 3.48 -14.59 14.48
CA ARG A 195 2.20 -14.82 15.13
C ARG A 195 1.06 -14.03 14.49
N LEU A 196 1.32 -12.80 14.06
CA LEU A 196 0.37 -12.01 13.27
C LEU A 196 0.03 -12.71 11.95
N LEU A 197 1.01 -13.29 11.25
CA LEU A 197 0.75 -14.10 10.05
C LEU A 197 -0.09 -15.33 10.36
N ASP A 198 0.22 -16.06 11.44
CA ASP A 198 -0.50 -17.27 11.84
C ASP A 198 -1.98 -16.97 12.15
N LEU A 199 -2.25 -15.80 12.75
CA LEU A 199 -3.59 -15.28 13.02
C LEU A 199 -4.29 -14.70 11.77
N GLY A 200 -3.61 -14.57 10.63
CA GLY A 200 -4.21 -14.09 9.37
C GLY A 200 -4.02 -12.58 9.10
N TYR A 201 -3.20 -11.88 9.88
CA TYR A 201 -2.90 -10.45 9.70
C TYR A 201 -1.73 -10.25 8.72
N HIS A 202 -1.90 -10.62 7.45
CA HIS A 202 -0.78 -10.58 6.49
C HIS A 202 -0.29 -9.17 6.08
N VAL A 203 -0.92 -8.10 6.58
CA VAL A 203 -0.41 -6.72 6.39
C VAL A 203 1.00 -6.57 6.97
N VAL A 204 1.31 -7.36 8.01
CA VAL A 204 2.64 -7.44 8.64
C VAL A 204 3.76 -7.70 7.63
N GLY A 205 3.47 -8.40 6.53
CA GLY A 205 4.44 -8.67 5.49
C GLY A 205 5.45 -9.75 5.89
N PHE A 206 6.71 -9.56 5.51
CA PHE A 206 7.77 -10.52 5.78
C PHE A 206 8.19 -10.50 7.26
N VAL A 207 8.62 -11.66 7.77
CA VAL A 207 9.16 -11.82 9.12
C VAL A 207 10.65 -11.40 9.13
N ASP A 208 10.88 -10.10 9.06
CA ASP A 208 12.21 -9.50 8.93
C ASP A 208 12.87 -9.17 10.28
N GLY A 209 12.09 -9.15 11.36
CA GLY A 209 12.53 -8.81 12.71
C GLY A 209 12.71 -7.31 12.94
N LYS A 210 12.12 -6.47 12.08
CA LYS A 210 12.15 -5.02 12.22
C LYS A 210 10.76 -4.51 12.58
N TRP A 211 10.64 -3.85 13.72
CA TRP A 211 9.39 -3.19 14.08
C TRP A 211 9.21 -1.97 13.17
N GLY A 212 8.23 -2.06 12.27
CA GLY A 212 7.96 -1.02 11.28
C GLY A 212 6.46 -0.83 11.07
N GLU A 213 6.12 0.09 10.17
CA GLU A 213 4.74 0.53 9.90
C GLU A 213 3.79 -0.65 9.63
N ARG A 214 4.29 -1.69 8.96
CA ARG A 214 3.52 -2.91 8.66
C ARG A 214 3.22 -3.74 9.90
N THR A 215 4.17 -3.82 10.83
CA THR A 215 3.97 -4.50 12.12
C THR A 215 2.99 -3.72 12.98
N ALA A 216 3.17 -2.39 13.10
CA ALA A 216 2.22 -1.53 13.80
C ALA A 216 0.81 -1.63 13.22
N ALA A 217 0.66 -1.54 11.89
CA ALA A 217 -0.64 -1.66 11.22
C ALA A 217 -1.30 -3.04 11.41
N ALA A 218 -0.51 -4.11 11.49
CA ALA A 218 -1.02 -5.45 11.79
C ALA A 218 -1.51 -5.54 13.25
N ILE A 219 -0.80 -4.92 14.18
CA ILE A 219 -1.20 -4.82 15.58
C ILE A 219 -2.48 -3.97 15.71
N THR A 220 -2.59 -2.85 15.01
CA THR A 220 -3.81 -2.03 14.99
C THR A 220 -4.99 -2.84 14.46
N ALA A 221 -4.81 -3.60 13.38
CA ALA A 221 -5.85 -4.48 12.83
C ALA A 221 -6.28 -5.58 13.83
N LEU A 222 -5.33 -6.12 14.59
CA LEU A 222 -5.60 -7.10 15.66
C LEU A 222 -6.42 -6.46 16.79
N GLN A 223 -6.04 -5.26 17.23
CA GLN A 223 -6.75 -4.50 18.27
C GLN A 223 -8.16 -4.11 17.83
N GLU A 224 -8.36 -3.72 16.58
CA GLU A 224 -9.68 -3.46 15.99
C GLU A 224 -10.57 -4.70 15.97
N ASN A 225 -10.01 -5.86 15.57
CA ASN A 225 -10.76 -7.11 15.56
C ASN A 225 -11.21 -7.46 16.98
N ALA A 226 -10.38 -7.18 17.99
CA ALA A 226 -10.76 -7.33 19.38
C ALA A 226 -11.98 -6.46 19.76
N HIS A 227 -12.01 -5.20 19.34
CA HIS A 227 -13.17 -4.32 19.60
C HIS A 227 -14.43 -4.80 18.88
N THR A 228 -14.28 -5.12 17.59
CA THR A 228 -15.43 -5.33 16.70
C THR A 228 -15.97 -6.76 16.75
N ALA A 229 -15.10 -7.76 16.70
CA ALA A 229 -15.49 -9.17 16.70
C ALA A 229 -15.56 -9.76 18.10
N LEU A 230 -14.67 -9.33 19.01
CA LEU A 230 -14.58 -9.88 20.37
C LEU A 230 -15.20 -8.99 21.46
N GLN A 231 -15.69 -7.79 21.10
CA GLN A 231 -16.29 -6.81 22.02
C GLN A 231 -15.36 -6.41 23.19
N ARG A 232 -14.04 -6.48 22.97
CA ARG A 232 -12.98 -6.13 23.95
C ARG A 232 -12.66 -4.64 23.90
N THR A 233 -13.53 -3.82 24.49
CA THR A 233 -13.39 -2.35 24.49
C THR A 233 -12.27 -1.82 25.40
N ASP A 234 -11.68 -2.69 26.23
CA ASP A 234 -10.56 -2.41 27.13
C ASP A 234 -9.19 -2.34 26.41
N VAL A 235 -9.15 -2.77 25.15
CA VAL A 235 -7.94 -2.75 24.32
C VAL A 235 -7.73 -1.36 23.74
N ALA A 236 -6.53 -0.79 23.80
CA ALA A 236 -6.24 0.44 23.05
C ALA A 236 -6.02 0.11 21.55
N ILE A 237 -6.59 0.90 20.64
CA ILE A 237 -6.33 0.80 19.20
C ILE A 237 -5.25 1.82 18.86
N ASP A 238 -4.01 1.44 19.10
CA ASP A 238 -2.85 2.33 19.06
C ASP A 238 -1.67 1.78 18.24
N GLY A 239 -1.75 0.52 17.80
CA GLY A 239 -0.69 -0.13 17.04
C GLY A 239 0.54 -0.56 17.87
N HIS A 240 0.47 -0.45 19.20
CA HIS A 240 1.60 -0.69 20.11
C HIS A 240 1.56 -2.07 20.77
N TYR A 241 2.75 -2.57 21.15
CA TYR A 241 2.91 -3.89 21.76
C TYR A 241 2.65 -3.88 23.28
N GLY A 242 1.46 -3.45 23.68
CA GLY A 242 1.03 -3.40 25.09
C GLY A 242 0.65 -4.76 25.69
N PRO A 243 0.37 -4.82 27.01
CA PRO A 243 -0.14 -6.03 27.69
C PRO A 243 -1.39 -6.62 27.02
N GLN A 244 -2.35 -5.79 26.61
CA GLN A 244 -3.57 -6.23 25.94
C GLN A 244 -3.27 -6.84 24.56
N THR A 245 -2.36 -6.22 23.80
CA THR A 245 -1.89 -6.72 22.51
C THR A 245 -1.23 -8.09 22.65
N ARG A 246 -0.42 -8.30 23.70
CA ARG A 246 0.17 -9.61 24.00
C ARG A 246 -0.89 -10.68 24.26
N ALA A 247 -1.93 -10.34 25.01
CA ALA A 247 -3.05 -11.26 25.26
C ALA A 247 -3.80 -11.61 23.96
N LEU A 248 -4.02 -10.64 23.07
CA LEU A 248 -4.64 -10.89 21.76
C LEU A 248 -3.78 -11.78 20.87
N LEU A 249 -2.46 -11.55 20.83
CA LEU A 249 -1.54 -12.40 20.07
C LEU A 249 -1.52 -13.83 20.61
N ALA A 250 -1.71 -14.05 21.91
CA ALA A 250 -1.76 -15.40 22.48
C ALA A 250 -3.07 -16.14 22.17
N ASP A 251 -4.13 -15.44 21.77
CA ASP A 251 -5.48 -16.00 21.62
C ASP A 251 -5.85 -16.23 20.15
N ASP A 252 -6.07 -17.50 19.76
CA ASP A 252 -6.52 -17.87 18.41
C ASP A 252 -7.92 -17.36 18.06
N ALA A 253 -8.76 -17.00 19.05
CA ALA A 253 -10.03 -16.33 18.81
C ALA A 253 -9.83 -14.93 18.20
N SER A 254 -8.63 -14.35 18.31
CA SER A 254 -8.28 -13.05 17.72
C SER A 254 -8.10 -13.08 16.20
N ARG A 255 -8.36 -14.21 15.51
CA ARG A 255 -8.36 -14.27 14.04
C ARG A 255 -9.42 -13.33 13.44
N PRO A 256 -9.11 -12.60 12.35
CA PRO A 256 -10.06 -11.68 11.75
C PRO A 256 -11.16 -12.44 11.00
N THR A 257 -12.40 -11.99 11.14
CA THR A 257 -13.52 -12.46 10.32
C THR A 257 -13.49 -11.80 8.93
N VAL A 258 -13.35 -12.61 7.87
CA VAL A 258 -13.43 -12.14 6.49
C VAL A 258 -14.89 -12.01 6.08
N SER A 259 -15.29 -10.83 5.58
CA SER A 259 -16.68 -10.63 5.14
C SER A 259 -16.99 -11.51 3.91
N PRO A 260 -18.24 -12.00 3.74
CA PRO A 260 -18.62 -12.82 2.60
C PRO A 260 -18.30 -12.16 1.25
N GLU A 261 -18.45 -10.84 1.15
CA GLU A 261 -18.14 -10.05 -0.06
C GLU A 261 -16.66 -10.10 -0.41
N ARG A 262 -15.78 -10.07 0.60
CA ARG A 262 -14.34 -10.20 0.39
C ARG A 262 -13.95 -11.63 0.07
N ALA A 263 -14.51 -12.62 0.77
CA ALA A 263 -14.24 -14.04 0.52
C ALA A 263 -14.55 -14.45 -0.94
N GLY A 264 -15.59 -13.84 -1.54
CA GLY A 264 -15.98 -14.07 -2.93
C GLY A 264 -15.08 -13.46 -4.02
N VAL A 265 -14.07 -12.65 -3.66
CA VAL A 265 -13.19 -12.00 -4.64
C VAL A 265 -12.39 -13.05 -5.43
N THR A 266 -12.29 -12.88 -6.75
CA THR A 266 -11.54 -13.74 -7.67
C THR A 266 -10.54 -12.96 -8.52
N ALA A 267 -9.61 -13.66 -9.18
CA ALA A 267 -8.70 -13.03 -10.14
C ALA A 267 -9.47 -12.30 -11.26
N LYS A 268 -10.58 -12.87 -11.73
CA LYS A 268 -11.41 -12.27 -12.78
C LYS A 268 -12.03 -10.94 -12.34
N THR A 269 -12.56 -10.88 -11.12
CA THR A 269 -13.15 -9.64 -10.58
C THR A 269 -12.08 -8.56 -10.41
N LEU A 270 -10.89 -8.91 -9.91
CA LEU A 270 -9.78 -7.98 -9.78
C LEU A 270 -9.23 -7.48 -11.11
N ALA A 271 -9.15 -8.35 -12.12
CA ALA A 271 -8.74 -7.97 -13.47
C ALA A 271 -9.70 -6.93 -14.08
N LYS A 272 -11.02 -7.16 -13.94
CA LYS A 272 -12.07 -6.24 -14.40
C LYS A 272 -12.01 -4.90 -13.66
N ALA A 273 -11.74 -4.93 -12.36
CA ALA A 273 -11.57 -3.74 -11.53
C ALA A 273 -10.23 -3.00 -11.75
N GLY A 274 -9.36 -3.52 -12.61
CA GLY A 274 -8.15 -2.82 -13.02
C GLY A 274 -6.90 -3.08 -12.16
N ASN A 275 -6.93 -4.07 -11.27
CA ASN A 275 -5.80 -4.39 -10.40
C ASN A 275 -4.50 -4.63 -11.23
N PRO A 276 -3.42 -3.86 -10.99
CA PRO A 276 -2.24 -3.87 -11.85
C PRO A 276 -1.44 -5.16 -11.76
N VAL A 277 -1.38 -5.81 -10.59
CA VAL A 277 -0.72 -7.12 -10.39
C VAL A 277 -1.47 -8.20 -11.16
N VAL A 278 -2.80 -8.25 -11.04
CA VAL A 278 -3.60 -9.24 -11.74
C VAL A 278 -3.57 -9.03 -13.25
N LYS A 279 -3.64 -7.78 -13.73
CA LYS A 279 -3.54 -7.46 -15.16
C LYS A 279 -2.20 -7.89 -15.76
N THR A 280 -1.10 -7.56 -15.08
CA THR A 280 0.25 -7.92 -15.54
C THR A 280 0.45 -9.43 -15.51
N GLY A 281 0.09 -10.10 -14.41
CA GLY A 281 0.19 -11.55 -14.30
C GLY A 281 -0.67 -12.29 -15.33
N SER A 282 -1.88 -11.81 -15.61
CA SER A 282 -2.77 -12.41 -16.61
C SER A 282 -2.20 -12.28 -18.02
N LYS A 283 -1.60 -11.13 -18.36
CA LYS A 283 -0.92 -10.95 -19.66
C LYS A 283 0.24 -11.91 -19.83
N ILE A 284 1.07 -12.08 -18.80
CA ILE A 284 2.19 -13.03 -18.82
C ILE A 284 1.68 -14.46 -19.00
N THR A 285 0.64 -14.84 -18.26
CA THR A 285 0.05 -16.19 -18.35
C THR A 285 -0.45 -16.48 -19.76
N TRP A 286 -1.21 -15.57 -20.37
CA TRP A 286 -1.73 -15.74 -21.73
C TRP A 286 -0.65 -15.69 -22.81
N ALA A 287 0.38 -14.85 -22.63
CA ALA A 287 1.54 -14.83 -23.52
C ALA A 287 2.27 -16.19 -23.49
N SER A 288 2.49 -16.76 -22.30
CA SER A 288 3.11 -18.07 -22.16
C SER A 288 2.28 -19.19 -22.81
N VAL A 289 0.95 -19.17 -22.68
CA VAL A 289 0.07 -20.12 -23.38
C VAL A 289 0.20 -19.97 -24.90
N GLY A 290 0.17 -18.73 -25.42
CA GLY A 290 0.36 -18.46 -26.85
C GLY A 290 1.71 -18.93 -27.36
N SER A 291 2.79 -18.69 -26.61
CA SER A 291 4.15 -19.14 -26.94
C SER A 291 4.28 -20.67 -26.93
N ILE A 292 3.58 -21.37 -26.03
CA ILE A 292 3.53 -22.83 -26.05
C ILE A 292 2.87 -23.32 -27.34
N LEU A 293 1.70 -22.77 -27.70
CA LEU A 293 0.98 -23.17 -28.92
C LEU A 293 1.79 -22.87 -30.19
N ALA A 294 2.37 -21.67 -30.29
CA ALA A 294 3.21 -21.29 -31.41
C ALA A 294 4.50 -22.11 -31.49
N GLY A 295 5.15 -22.36 -30.35
CA GLY A 295 6.36 -23.19 -30.27
C GLY A 295 6.12 -24.63 -30.67
N LEU A 296 4.99 -25.23 -30.24
CA LEU A 296 4.58 -26.57 -30.68
C LEU A 296 4.28 -26.61 -32.19
N GLY A 297 3.62 -25.58 -32.73
CA GLY A 297 3.34 -25.47 -34.17
C GLY A 297 4.61 -25.33 -35.02
N ALA A 298 5.52 -24.44 -34.64
CA ALA A 298 6.81 -24.25 -35.32
C ALA A 298 7.67 -25.53 -35.24
N PHE A 299 7.68 -26.18 -34.07
CA PHE A 299 8.40 -27.43 -33.87
C PHE A 299 7.85 -28.59 -34.71
N ALA A 300 6.52 -28.70 -34.87
CA ALA A 300 5.90 -29.69 -35.75
C ALA A 300 6.35 -29.51 -37.21
N VAL A 301 6.47 -28.25 -37.69
CA VAL A 301 7.00 -27.94 -39.02
C VAL A 301 8.49 -28.30 -39.13
N THR A 302 9.29 -28.04 -38.10
CA THR A 302 10.73 -28.36 -38.10
C THR A 302 10.97 -29.88 -38.10
N LEU A 303 10.19 -30.66 -37.34
CA LEU A 303 10.27 -32.13 -37.36
C LEU A 303 9.92 -32.74 -38.72
N GLN A 304 8.96 -32.14 -39.43
CA GLN A 304 8.61 -32.56 -40.78
C GLN A 304 9.77 -32.36 -41.78
N GLN A 305 10.65 -31.38 -41.53
CA GLN A 305 11.68 -30.97 -42.48
C GLN A 305 13.08 -31.51 -42.15
N ASN A 306 13.46 -31.62 -40.87
CA ASN A 306 14.85 -31.87 -40.44
C ASN A 306 14.95 -32.88 -39.30
N TRP A 307 14.58 -34.15 -39.54
CA TRP A 307 14.71 -35.21 -38.52
C TRP A 307 16.18 -35.51 -38.15
N THR A 308 17.14 -35.11 -38.98
CA THR A 308 18.54 -35.53 -38.84
C THR A 308 19.48 -34.36 -38.53
N THR A 309 19.87 -34.31 -37.25
CA THR A 309 21.09 -33.70 -36.65
C THR A 309 21.08 -32.20 -36.29
N ASN A 310 21.42 -31.96 -35.00
CA ASN A 310 21.74 -30.75 -34.24
C ASN A 310 20.89 -29.48 -34.42
N LEU A 311 20.64 -28.81 -33.29
CA LEU A 311 19.99 -27.51 -33.24
C LEU A 311 20.95 -26.42 -33.72
N ASP A 312 20.82 -25.96 -34.97
CA ASP A 312 21.55 -24.78 -35.47
C ASP A 312 20.91 -23.48 -34.97
N LEU A 313 21.13 -23.21 -33.68
CA LEU A 313 20.67 -21.98 -33.05
C LEU A 313 21.73 -20.90 -33.26
N GLY A 314 21.33 -19.70 -33.71
CA GLY A 314 22.27 -18.58 -33.87
C GLY A 314 23.05 -18.26 -32.57
N TRP A 315 24.22 -17.64 -32.70
CA TRP A 315 25.00 -17.23 -31.53
C TRP A 315 24.25 -16.15 -30.71
N PRO A 316 24.23 -16.23 -29.36
CA PRO A 316 24.96 -17.18 -28.50
C PRO A 316 24.19 -18.46 -28.12
N LEU A 317 22.95 -18.65 -28.60
CA LEU A 317 22.11 -19.80 -28.21
C LEU A 317 22.76 -21.15 -28.54
N ASN A 318 23.53 -21.24 -29.63
CA ASN A 318 24.27 -22.47 -29.96
C ASN A 318 25.19 -22.93 -28.83
N MET A 319 25.80 -22.01 -28.08
CA MET A 319 26.73 -22.35 -27.00
C MET A 319 26.05 -23.00 -25.79
N VAL A 320 24.76 -22.73 -25.60
CA VAL A 320 24.00 -23.17 -24.42
C VAL A 320 23.02 -24.29 -24.76
N LEU A 321 22.53 -24.36 -25.99
CA LEU A 321 21.48 -25.27 -26.40
C LEU A 321 21.82 -26.10 -27.65
N GLY A 322 22.92 -25.79 -28.35
CA GLY A 322 23.31 -26.48 -29.59
C GLY A 322 23.69 -27.95 -29.40
N PHE A 323 24.05 -28.35 -28.16
CA PHE A 323 24.32 -29.74 -27.79
C PHE A 323 23.06 -30.56 -27.50
N LEU A 324 21.90 -29.91 -27.39
CA LEU A 324 20.64 -30.60 -27.14
C LEU A 324 20.13 -31.26 -28.43
N PRO A 325 19.56 -32.47 -28.36
CA PRO A 325 18.89 -33.05 -29.51
C PRO A 325 17.67 -32.17 -29.88
N PRO A 326 17.27 -32.09 -31.16
CA PRO A 326 16.19 -31.21 -31.61
C PRO A 326 14.87 -31.34 -30.83
N TRP A 327 14.55 -32.54 -30.33
CA TRP A 327 13.36 -32.80 -29.51
C TRP A 327 13.40 -32.15 -28.12
N ALA A 328 14.56 -31.79 -27.59
CA ALA A 328 14.69 -31.20 -26.26
C ALA A 328 14.34 -29.71 -26.25
N LEU A 329 14.48 -28.99 -27.38
CA LEU A 329 14.12 -27.58 -27.47
C LEU A 329 12.64 -27.27 -27.15
N PRO A 330 11.63 -27.96 -27.73
CA PRO A 330 10.23 -27.72 -27.36
C PRO A 330 9.96 -28.07 -25.90
N VAL A 331 10.65 -29.07 -25.33
CA VAL A 331 10.53 -29.42 -23.91
C VAL A 331 11.04 -28.27 -23.04
N VAL A 332 12.18 -27.67 -23.37
CA VAL A 332 12.74 -26.51 -22.66
C VAL A 332 11.83 -25.28 -22.80
N VAL A 333 11.29 -25.02 -24.00
CA VAL A 333 10.36 -23.89 -24.24
C VAL A 333 9.06 -24.08 -23.46
N VAL A 334 8.49 -25.29 -23.46
CA VAL A 334 7.29 -25.61 -22.68
C VAL A 334 7.57 -25.50 -21.18
N ALA A 335 8.66 -26.09 -20.68
CA ALA A 335 9.03 -26.02 -19.27
C ALA A 335 9.25 -24.58 -18.79
N PHE A 336 9.93 -23.75 -19.59
CA PHE A 336 10.13 -22.33 -19.28
C PHE A 336 8.81 -21.56 -19.24
N ASN A 337 7.93 -21.75 -20.24
CA ASN A 337 6.63 -21.07 -20.28
C ASN A 337 5.67 -21.55 -19.19
N LEU A 338 5.74 -22.82 -18.80
CA LEU A 338 5.02 -23.35 -17.65
C LEU A 338 5.53 -22.71 -16.34
N TYR A 339 6.84 -22.57 -16.19
CA TYR A 339 7.44 -21.88 -15.04
C TYR A 339 7.01 -20.40 -14.95
N THR A 340 7.04 -19.67 -16.06
CA THR A 340 6.61 -18.25 -16.08
C THR A 340 5.11 -18.12 -15.80
N ALA A 341 4.28 -18.99 -16.37
CA ALA A 341 2.84 -19.02 -16.10
C ALA A 341 2.52 -19.39 -14.64
N ALA A 342 3.24 -20.36 -14.06
CA ALA A 342 3.09 -20.76 -12.66
C ALA A 342 3.48 -19.62 -11.70
N LYS A 343 4.60 -18.95 -11.97
CA LYS A 343 5.04 -17.78 -11.19
C LYS A 343 4.02 -16.63 -11.26
N ALA A 344 3.52 -16.33 -12.46
CA ALA A 344 2.49 -15.31 -12.65
C ALA A 344 1.17 -15.68 -11.92
N SER A 345 0.77 -16.95 -11.98
CA SER A 345 -0.42 -17.47 -11.29
C SER A 345 -0.29 -17.38 -9.76
N GLY A 346 0.90 -17.67 -9.22
CA GLY A 346 1.18 -17.50 -7.79
C GLY A 346 1.01 -16.05 -7.33
N LEU A 347 1.50 -15.08 -8.12
CA LEU A 347 1.33 -13.65 -7.83
C LEU A 347 -0.14 -13.21 -7.89
N ILE A 348 -0.91 -13.72 -8.85
CA ILE A 348 -2.37 -13.48 -8.92
C ILE A 348 -3.05 -14.03 -7.67
N GLY A 349 -2.69 -15.25 -7.23
CA GLY A 349 -3.22 -15.85 -6.01
C GLY A 349 -2.95 -14.99 -4.78
N VAL A 350 -1.72 -14.49 -4.61
CA VAL A 350 -1.35 -13.57 -3.53
C VAL A 350 -2.15 -12.27 -3.60
N ALA A 351 -2.33 -11.69 -4.79
CA ALA A 351 -3.13 -10.47 -4.95
C ALA A 351 -4.61 -10.68 -4.57
N VAL A 352 -5.18 -11.83 -4.92
CA VAL A 352 -6.55 -12.21 -4.52
C VAL A 352 -6.64 -12.34 -3.00
N GLU A 353 -5.68 -13.04 -2.38
CA GLU A 353 -5.68 -13.27 -0.94
C GLU A 353 -5.48 -11.97 -0.14
N ARG A 354 -4.65 -11.04 -0.64
CA ARG A 354 -4.49 -9.70 -0.05
C ARG A 354 -5.78 -8.87 -0.07
N VAL A 355 -6.60 -8.99 -1.11
CA VAL A 355 -7.90 -8.31 -1.18
C VAL A 355 -8.91 -8.98 -0.25
N ARG A 356 -8.91 -10.32 -0.20
CA ARG A 356 -9.77 -11.13 0.69
C ARG A 356 -9.51 -10.81 2.17
N SER A 357 -8.25 -10.81 2.57
CA SER A 357 -7.80 -10.43 3.93
C SER A 357 -7.91 -8.93 4.22
N GLY A 358 -8.29 -8.12 3.23
CA GLY A 358 -8.52 -6.69 3.40
C GLY A 358 -7.26 -5.84 3.52
N ILE A 359 -6.09 -6.42 3.24
CA ILE A 359 -4.77 -5.76 3.27
C ILE A 359 -4.63 -4.74 2.15
N ASP A 360 -5.17 -5.06 0.97
CA ASP A 360 -4.92 -4.28 -0.23
C ASP A 360 -6.24 -4.11 -0.99
N ASN A 361 -6.74 -2.87 -1.06
CA ASN A 361 -7.97 -2.54 -1.80
C ASN A 361 -7.68 -1.93 -3.17
N THR A 362 -6.43 -1.56 -3.48
CA THR A 362 -6.03 -0.86 -4.72
C THR A 362 -5.11 -1.69 -5.61
N GLY A 363 -4.56 -2.79 -5.08
CA GLY A 363 -3.63 -3.65 -5.82
C GLY A 363 -2.25 -3.05 -6.03
N ALA A 364 -1.91 -2.01 -5.28
CA ALA A 364 -0.63 -1.34 -5.35
C ALA A 364 0.39 -2.15 -4.57
N ALA A 365 1.20 -2.93 -5.28
CA ALA A 365 2.39 -3.53 -4.71
C ALA A 365 3.22 -2.45 -4.00
N GLN A 366 3.13 -2.44 -2.67
CA GLN A 366 4.19 -1.92 -1.82
C GLN A 366 5.31 -2.94 -1.86
N ASP A 367 6.50 -2.41 -2.10
CA ASP A 367 7.65 -3.05 -2.75
C ASP A 367 7.48 -3.00 -4.26
N GLU A 368 8.33 -2.19 -4.92
CA GLU A 368 8.49 -2.29 -6.36
C GLU A 368 8.60 -3.78 -6.71
N PRO A 369 7.85 -4.30 -7.69
CA PRO A 369 8.28 -5.53 -8.34
C PRO A 369 9.62 -5.17 -8.95
N GLY A 370 10.71 -5.37 -8.18
CA GLY A 370 12.03 -4.84 -8.46
C GLY A 370 12.27 -5.06 -9.93
N LYS A 371 12.27 -3.95 -10.69
CA LYS A 371 12.09 -3.91 -12.15
C LYS A 371 11.91 -5.31 -12.74
N PHE A 372 10.67 -5.79 -12.86
CA PHE A 372 10.41 -6.77 -13.91
C PHE A 372 10.47 -6.02 -15.25
N THR A 373 11.66 -5.50 -15.59
CA THR A 373 12.17 -5.80 -16.92
C THR A 373 12.00 -7.31 -17.03
N LEU A 374 11.21 -7.78 -18.01
CA LEU A 374 11.56 -9.06 -18.62
C LEU A 374 13.09 -9.06 -18.63
N PRO A 375 13.80 -10.02 -17.98
CA PRO A 375 15.23 -10.10 -18.24
C PRO A 375 15.27 -10.04 -19.76
N SER A 376 15.98 -9.03 -20.31
CA SER A 376 16.28 -8.97 -21.73
C SER A 376 16.59 -10.41 -22.06
N LEU A 377 15.68 -11.07 -22.81
CA LEU A 377 15.68 -12.53 -22.90
C LEU A 377 17.13 -12.89 -23.14
N PRO A 378 17.77 -13.73 -22.31
CA PRO A 378 19.14 -14.07 -22.62
C PRO A 378 19.12 -14.51 -24.07
N PHE A 379 19.95 -13.85 -24.89
CA PHE A 379 20.12 -14.17 -26.30
C PHE A 379 19.05 -13.68 -27.31
N GLY A 380 18.25 -12.64 -27.01
CA GLY A 380 17.51 -11.91 -28.06
C GLY A 380 16.28 -12.63 -28.66
N LEU A 381 15.66 -13.51 -27.88
CA LEU A 381 14.44 -14.26 -28.26
C LEU A 381 13.19 -13.38 -28.48
N ASP A 382 13.26 -12.09 -28.12
CA ASP A 382 12.23 -11.09 -28.43
C ASP A 382 12.04 -10.87 -29.94
N LYS A 383 13.05 -11.26 -30.75
CA LYS A 383 13.02 -11.17 -32.21
C LYS A 383 12.33 -12.34 -32.91
N LEU A 384 11.92 -13.39 -32.18
CA LEU A 384 11.31 -14.61 -32.74
C LEU A 384 9.78 -14.65 -32.56
N LEU A 385 9.18 -13.66 -31.91
CA LEU A 385 7.72 -13.50 -31.88
C LEU A 385 7.30 -12.67 -33.10
N PRO A 386 6.31 -13.11 -33.91
CA PRO A 386 5.73 -12.25 -34.92
C PRO A 386 5.11 -11.03 -34.21
N ARG A 387 5.46 -9.83 -34.69
CA ARG A 387 4.99 -8.55 -34.14
C ARG A 387 3.48 -8.37 -34.29
#